data_AF-A0AB34PUI2-F1
#
_entry.id   AF-A0AB34PUI2-F1
#
_cell.length_a   1.000
_cell.length_b   1.000
_cell.length_c   1.000
_cell.angle_alpha   90.00
_cell.angle_beta   90.00
_cell.angle_gamma   90.00
#
_symmetry.space_group_name_H-M   'P 1'
#
loop_
_entity.id
_entity.type
_entity.pdbx_description
1 polymer ?
#
loop_
_entity_poly.entity_id
_entity_poly.type
_entity_poly.pdbx_seq_one_letter_code
_entity_poly.pdbx_strand_id
1 'polypeptide(L)'
;MSADLENQQPQDHHLIIENKGDNSSNHHHHNSTSPYDPHHPITKIETDGDYVTFGNERYLRSDLVEAFGGTLNPGLAPPPKNDFANPAPLGLSAFALTTFVLSLINCEARGVTIPNIVVGLAFFYGGAAQLVAGMFELAVGNTFGGVALSSYGGFWGAWAAIQVDSFGIKAAYANNTEELHYAVGIFLIGWFIFTFFLMLLTVKSTVAFFLIFFFLSITFLLLAISDFTGKVAIKKAGGVFGLITAFVAWYNAYAGIANPQNSYITVKAIPLPDLQDPTRKNK
;
A
#
# COMPACT_ATOMS: atom_id res chain seq x y z
N MET A 1 -19.64 -34.25 -11.49
CA MET A 1 -20.59 -34.07 -10.37
C MET A 1 -19.92 -33.10 -9.41
N SER A 2 -20.23 -31.80 -9.54
CA SER A 2 -19.66 -30.75 -8.69
C SER A 2 -20.24 -30.90 -7.28
N ALA A 3 -19.39 -30.99 -6.27
CA ALA A 3 -19.82 -30.87 -4.89
C ALA A 3 -19.72 -29.40 -4.50
N ASP A 4 -20.88 -28.81 -4.18
CA ASP A 4 -21.06 -27.43 -3.75
C ASP A 4 -20.24 -27.13 -2.49
N LEU A 5 -19.29 -26.19 -2.63
CA LEU A 5 -18.47 -25.67 -1.53
C LEU A 5 -19.23 -24.64 -0.66
N GLU A 6 -20.51 -24.39 -0.94
CA GLU A 6 -21.23 -23.22 -0.43
C GLU A 6 -22.07 -23.49 0.82
N ASN A 7 -21.96 -24.67 1.46
CA ASN A 7 -22.82 -25.02 2.60
C ASN A 7 -22.12 -25.66 3.81
N GLN A 8 -20.81 -25.46 4.00
CA GLN A 8 -20.13 -25.90 5.23
C GLN A 8 -20.12 -24.78 6.26
N GLN A 9 -20.89 -24.96 7.34
CA GLN A 9 -20.84 -24.10 8.53
C GLN A 9 -19.47 -24.23 9.22
N PRO A 10 -18.90 -23.14 9.77
CA PRO A 10 -17.64 -23.21 10.50
C PRO A 10 -17.85 -23.98 11.81
N GLN A 11 -17.05 -25.03 12.03
CA GLN A 11 -16.92 -25.67 13.34
C GLN A 11 -15.73 -25.07 14.09
N ASP A 12 -15.96 -24.69 15.35
CA ASP A 12 -14.88 -24.27 16.25
C ASP A 12 -14.00 -25.47 16.60
N HIS A 13 -12.70 -25.35 16.33
CA HIS A 13 -11.71 -26.33 16.74
C HIS A 13 -10.75 -25.72 17.77
N HIS A 14 -10.77 -26.29 18.98
CA HIS A 14 -9.80 -25.99 20.03
C HIS A 14 -8.52 -26.79 19.79
N LEU A 15 -7.39 -26.08 19.69
CA LEU A 15 -6.05 -26.70 19.65
C LEU A 15 -5.71 -27.28 21.03
N ILE A 16 -5.51 -28.59 21.09
CA ILE A 16 -4.92 -29.26 22.26
C ILE A 16 -3.45 -29.52 21.95
N ILE A 17 -2.55 -28.81 22.64
CA ILE A 17 -1.10 -29.04 22.57
C ILE A 17 -0.74 -30.01 23.69
N GLU A 18 -0.57 -31.30 23.37
CA GLU A 18 0.03 -32.26 24.31
C GLU A 18 1.54 -32.22 24.19
N ASN A 19 2.21 -31.76 25.26
CA ASN A 19 3.65 -31.81 25.39
C ASN A 19 4.02 -33.10 26.15
N LYS A 20 4.53 -34.12 25.44
CA LYS A 20 4.84 -35.41 26.06
C LYS A 20 6.26 -35.40 26.64
N GLY A 21 6.35 -35.10 27.93
CA GLY A 21 7.51 -35.42 28.76
C GLY A 21 7.54 -36.92 29.10
N ASP A 22 8.74 -37.46 29.21
CA ASP A 22 9.09 -38.87 29.47
C ASP A 22 8.20 -39.58 30.50
N ASN A 23 7.66 -40.74 30.14
CA ASN A 23 7.86 -41.96 30.93
C ASN A 23 7.38 -43.24 30.23
N SER A 24 8.17 -44.27 30.46
CA SER A 24 8.12 -45.65 29.98
C SER A 24 6.89 -46.47 30.39
N SER A 25 6.35 -47.27 29.47
CA SER A 25 6.04 -48.70 29.71
C SER A 25 5.45 -49.38 28.45
N ASN A 26 5.99 -50.55 28.11
CA ASN A 26 5.61 -51.47 27.04
C ASN A 26 4.12 -51.86 27.03
N HIS A 27 3.55 -52.04 25.83
CA HIS A 27 2.79 -53.25 25.45
C HIS A 27 2.63 -53.37 23.93
N HIS A 28 2.97 -54.54 23.39
CA HIS A 28 2.74 -54.94 22.00
C HIS A 28 1.25 -55.22 21.74
N HIS A 29 0.73 -54.74 20.61
CA HIS A 29 -0.27 -55.48 19.82
C HIS A 29 -0.25 -55.00 18.36
N HIS A 30 0.10 -55.93 17.46
CA HIS A 30 -0.17 -55.82 16.03
C HIS A 30 -1.65 -56.15 15.81
N ASN A 31 -2.40 -55.25 15.16
CA ASN A 31 -3.57 -55.66 14.37
C ASN A 31 -3.83 -54.63 13.26
N SER A 32 -3.75 -55.12 12.02
CA SER A 32 -4.04 -54.41 10.79
C SER A 32 -5.52 -54.58 10.42
N THR A 33 -6.30 -53.50 10.33
CA THR A 33 -7.57 -53.49 9.57
C THR A 33 -8.02 -52.06 9.22
N SER A 34 -8.20 -51.84 7.91
CA SER A 34 -9.00 -50.83 7.17
C SER A 34 -8.61 -49.33 7.20
N PRO A 35 -8.25 -48.74 6.04
CA PRO A 35 -8.13 -47.30 5.87
C PRO A 35 -9.47 -46.69 5.42
N TYR A 36 -9.76 -45.46 5.88
CA TYR A 36 -10.92 -44.63 5.54
C TYR A 36 -12.15 -44.78 6.46
N ASP A 37 -12.14 -44.04 7.56
CA ASP A 37 -13.36 -43.64 8.30
C ASP A 37 -13.78 -42.22 7.83
N PRO A 38 -14.93 -42.05 7.17
CA PRO A 38 -15.40 -40.74 6.71
C PRO A 38 -15.79 -39.78 7.85
N HIS A 39 -15.86 -40.25 9.10
CA HIS A 39 -16.32 -39.48 10.25
C HIS A 39 -15.18 -38.87 11.10
N HIS A 40 -13.93 -38.98 10.66
CA HIS A 40 -12.78 -38.31 11.28
C HIS A 40 -11.92 -37.61 10.20
N PRO A 41 -12.17 -36.33 9.87
CA PRO A 41 -11.18 -35.54 9.16
C PRO A 41 -9.98 -35.32 10.11
N ILE A 42 -8.91 -36.08 9.88
CA ILE A 42 -7.71 -36.08 10.73
C ILE A 42 -6.98 -34.74 10.60
N THR A 43 -7.04 -33.92 11.64
CA THR A 43 -6.32 -32.62 11.77
C THR A 43 -5.07 -32.77 12.64
N LYS A 44 -4.24 -33.79 12.41
CA LYS A 44 -2.98 -33.92 13.16
C LYS A 44 -1.80 -33.67 12.22
N ILE A 45 -1.20 -32.50 12.37
CA ILE A 45 0.07 -32.14 11.74
C ILE A 45 1.15 -32.41 12.78
N GLU A 46 1.96 -33.44 12.55
CA GLU A 46 3.17 -33.68 13.34
C GLU A 46 4.37 -33.12 12.57
N THR A 47 5.16 -32.31 13.27
CA THR A 47 6.41 -31.77 12.76
C THR A 47 7.54 -32.44 13.53
N ASP A 48 8.34 -33.24 12.83
CA ASP A 48 9.49 -33.93 13.39
C ASP A 48 10.72 -33.54 12.57
N GLY A 49 11.43 -32.52 13.06
CA GLY A 49 12.60 -31.94 12.41
C GLY A 49 12.34 -31.50 10.96
N ASP A 50 12.95 -32.22 10.02
CA ASP A 50 12.92 -31.93 8.57
C ASP A 50 11.72 -32.55 7.84
N TYR A 51 10.80 -33.20 8.55
CA TYR A 51 9.64 -33.85 7.94
C TYR A 51 8.32 -33.28 8.46
N VAL A 52 7.36 -33.16 7.55
CA VAL A 52 5.96 -32.83 7.84
C VAL A 52 5.12 -34.04 7.46
N THR A 53 4.41 -34.59 8.44
CA THR A 53 3.58 -35.78 8.24
C THR A 53 2.12 -35.36 8.13
N PHE A 54 1.47 -35.72 7.02
CA PHE A 54 0.02 -35.56 6.84
C PHE A 54 -0.62 -36.94 6.95
N GLY A 55 -1.25 -37.22 8.09
CA GLY A 55 -1.78 -38.56 8.36
C GLY A 55 -0.67 -39.61 8.36
N ASN A 56 -0.69 -40.54 7.40
CA ASN A 56 0.33 -41.59 7.25
C ASN A 56 1.44 -41.27 6.23
N GLU A 57 1.34 -40.14 5.52
CA GLU A 57 2.31 -39.76 4.49
C GLU A 57 3.33 -38.77 5.06
N ARG A 58 4.62 -39.07 4.87
CA ARG A 58 5.74 -38.29 5.40
C ARG A 58 6.43 -37.55 4.25
N TYR A 59 6.38 -36.22 4.27
CA TYR A 59 7.01 -35.36 3.27
C TYR A 59 8.24 -34.66 3.85
N LEU A 60 9.29 -34.56 3.04
CA LEU A 60 10.46 -33.77 3.40
C LEU A 60 10.10 -32.28 3.28
N ARG A 61 10.49 -31.47 4.26
CA ARG A 61 10.16 -30.04 4.32
C ARG A 61 10.76 -29.29 3.13
N SER A 62 11.91 -29.72 2.62
CA SER A 62 12.51 -29.21 1.38
C SER A 62 11.61 -29.39 0.17
N ASP A 63 10.96 -30.54 0.05
CA ASP A 63 10.15 -30.89 -1.12
C ASP A 63 8.84 -30.09 -1.12
N LEU A 64 8.31 -29.82 0.07
CA LEU A 64 7.19 -28.89 0.26
C LEU A 64 7.61 -27.44 -0.05
N VAL A 65 8.79 -27.00 0.41
CA VAL A 65 9.31 -25.65 0.12
C VAL A 65 9.61 -25.45 -1.37
N GLU A 66 10.10 -26.48 -2.06
CA GLU A 66 10.38 -26.49 -3.49
C GLU A 66 9.08 -26.47 -4.32
N ALA A 67 8.06 -27.24 -3.92
CA ALA A 67 6.73 -27.21 -4.55
C ALA A 67 6.01 -25.85 -4.37
N PHE A 68 6.36 -25.08 -3.34
CA PHE A 68 5.88 -23.71 -3.08
C PHE A 68 6.91 -22.62 -3.44
N GLY A 69 7.88 -22.92 -4.32
CA GLY A 69 9.04 -22.11 -4.71
C GLY A 69 8.78 -20.73 -5.34
N GLY A 70 7.93 -19.90 -4.74
CA GLY A 70 7.66 -18.51 -5.10
C GLY A 70 8.50 -17.49 -4.32
N THR A 71 9.48 -17.91 -3.53
CA THR A 71 10.44 -16.99 -2.91
C THR A 71 11.83 -17.28 -3.44
N LEU A 72 12.49 -16.27 -4.01
CA LEU A 72 13.90 -16.30 -4.44
C LEU A 72 14.84 -16.36 -3.23
N ASN A 73 14.59 -17.29 -2.30
CA ASN A 73 15.37 -17.46 -1.09
C ASN A 73 16.12 -18.80 -1.18
N PRO A 74 17.45 -18.80 -1.36
CA PRO A 74 18.24 -20.03 -1.28
C PRO A 74 18.22 -20.47 0.19
N GLY A 75 17.46 -21.52 0.48
CA GLY A 75 16.97 -21.86 1.82
C GLY A 75 18.01 -22.10 2.94
N LEU A 76 17.45 -22.40 4.13
CA LEU A 76 18.06 -22.71 5.44
C LEU A 76 18.43 -21.55 6.38
N ALA A 77 18.02 -20.31 6.11
CA ALA A 77 17.97 -19.28 7.15
C ALA A 77 16.52 -19.12 7.63
N PRO A 78 16.23 -19.15 8.95
CA PRO A 78 14.95 -18.64 9.43
C PRO A 78 14.80 -17.22 8.86
N PRO A 79 13.64 -16.86 8.29
CA PRO A 79 13.46 -15.55 7.68
C PRO A 79 13.88 -14.50 8.70
N PRO A 80 14.82 -13.61 8.36
CA PRO A 80 15.32 -12.65 9.32
C PRO A 80 14.12 -11.84 9.82
N LYS A 81 13.90 -11.84 11.13
CA LYS A 81 12.90 -10.97 11.77
C LYS A 81 13.44 -9.55 11.69
N ASN A 82 13.18 -8.90 10.56
CA ASN A 82 13.59 -7.53 10.34
C ASN A 82 12.54 -6.61 10.96
N ASP A 83 12.82 -6.09 12.15
CA ASP A 83 12.06 -4.99 12.74
C ASP A 83 12.44 -3.69 12.00
N PHE A 84 11.94 -3.53 10.78
CA PHE A 84 12.11 -2.30 10.01
C PHE A 84 11.33 -1.15 10.64
N ALA A 85 11.90 0.06 10.57
CA ALA A 85 11.17 1.28 10.90
C ALA A 85 10.01 1.50 9.91
N ASN A 86 8.98 2.22 10.34
CA ASN A 86 7.86 2.61 9.48
C ASN A 86 8.33 3.60 8.40
N PRO A 87 8.33 3.22 7.10
CA PRO A 87 8.80 4.10 6.04
C PRO A 87 7.74 5.10 5.56
N ALA A 88 6.45 4.90 5.89
CA ALA A 88 5.33 5.72 5.44
C ALA A 88 5.54 7.24 5.65
N PRO A 89 6.01 7.70 6.83
CA PRO A 89 6.12 9.12 7.08
C PRO A 89 7.12 9.84 6.19
N LEU A 90 8.19 9.16 5.77
CA LEU A 90 9.15 9.70 4.81
C LEU A 90 8.46 9.93 3.46
N GLY A 91 7.77 8.91 2.95
CA GLY A 91 7.06 8.99 1.67
C GLY A 91 5.94 10.03 1.69
N LEU A 92 5.16 10.10 2.78
CA LEU A 92 4.11 11.10 2.95
C LEU A 92 4.67 12.52 3.06
N SER A 93 5.82 12.70 3.72
CA SER A 93 6.48 14.02 3.82
C SER A 93 7.06 14.47 2.48
N ALA A 94 7.63 13.53 1.72
CA ALA A 94 8.13 13.74 0.36
C ALA A 94 7.03 14.18 -0.61
N PHE A 95 5.92 13.45 -0.56
CA PHE A 95 4.70 13.78 -1.30
C PHE A 95 4.17 15.16 -0.91
N ALA A 96 4.01 15.40 0.39
CA ALA A 96 3.38 16.61 0.92
C ALA A 96 4.16 17.87 0.54
N LEU A 97 5.48 17.89 0.72
CA LEU A 97 6.29 19.07 0.39
C LEU A 97 6.25 19.38 -1.12
N THR A 98 6.40 18.36 -1.95
CA THR A 98 6.40 18.53 -3.41
C THR A 98 5.03 19.00 -3.91
N THR A 99 3.95 18.41 -3.37
CA THR A 99 2.56 18.82 -3.65
C THR A 99 2.31 20.25 -3.19
N PHE A 100 2.73 20.62 -1.98
CA PHE A 100 2.53 21.94 -1.40
C PHE A 100 3.12 23.03 -2.31
N VAL A 101 4.36 22.88 -2.74
CA VAL A 101 5.04 23.87 -3.59
C VAL A 101 4.35 23.95 -4.96
N LEU A 102 4.06 22.81 -5.61
CA LEU A 102 3.36 22.83 -6.90
C LEU A 102 1.98 23.49 -6.79
N SER A 103 1.25 23.19 -5.72
CA SER A 103 -0.08 23.75 -5.47
C SER A 103 -0.04 25.26 -5.27
N LEU A 104 0.97 25.81 -4.57
CA LEU A 104 1.15 27.26 -4.49
C LEU A 104 1.39 27.89 -5.86
N ILE A 105 2.19 27.25 -6.73
CA ILE A 105 2.40 27.72 -8.10
C ILE A 105 1.10 27.63 -8.92
N ASN A 106 0.31 26.57 -8.76
CA ASN A 106 -1.00 26.44 -9.40
C ASN A 106 -1.99 27.52 -8.95
N CYS A 107 -1.89 27.96 -7.69
CA CYS A 107 -2.64 29.10 -7.17
C CYS A 107 -2.10 30.46 -7.63
N GLU A 108 -0.96 30.50 -8.32
CA GLU A 108 -0.21 31.72 -8.68
C GLU A 108 0.13 32.57 -7.45
N ALA A 109 0.47 31.90 -6.34
CA ALA A 109 0.81 32.56 -5.10
C ALA A 109 1.98 33.54 -5.33
N ARG A 110 1.82 34.78 -4.87
CA ARG A 110 2.81 35.87 -5.07
C ARG A 110 3.11 36.17 -6.56
N GLY A 111 2.22 35.78 -7.47
CA GLY A 111 2.39 36.00 -8.92
C GLY A 111 3.35 35.02 -9.59
N VAL A 112 3.79 33.95 -8.92
CA VAL A 112 4.68 32.95 -9.50
C VAL A 112 3.86 31.93 -10.30
N THR A 113 4.10 31.84 -11.60
CA THR A 113 3.35 30.99 -12.54
C THR A 113 4.19 29.87 -13.15
N ILE A 114 5.52 30.00 -13.12
CA ILE A 114 6.47 29.03 -13.70
C ILE A 114 6.77 27.95 -12.66
N PRO A 115 6.46 26.66 -12.92
CA PRO A 115 6.56 25.60 -11.92
C PRO A 115 7.96 25.00 -11.78
N ASN A 116 8.97 25.47 -12.53
CA ASN A 116 10.30 24.84 -12.60
C ASN A 116 11.02 24.69 -11.26
N ILE A 117 10.71 25.51 -10.24
CA ILE A 117 11.26 25.34 -8.88
C ILE A 117 10.89 23.97 -8.28
N VAL A 118 9.78 23.37 -8.69
CA VAL A 118 9.29 22.07 -8.22
C VAL A 118 10.13 20.92 -8.79
N VAL A 119 10.84 21.10 -9.92
CA VAL A 119 11.58 20.03 -10.59
C VAL A 119 12.60 19.35 -9.67
N GLY A 120 13.32 20.14 -8.85
CA GLY A 120 14.26 19.58 -7.88
C GLY A 120 13.57 18.72 -6.82
N LEU A 121 12.45 19.20 -6.26
CA LEU A 121 11.65 18.43 -5.30
C LEU A 121 11.08 17.17 -5.94
N ALA A 122 10.59 17.27 -7.18
CA ALA A 122 9.96 16.20 -7.91
C ALA A 122 10.95 15.08 -8.29
N PHE A 123 12.22 15.38 -8.58
CA PHE A 123 13.22 14.33 -8.77
C PHE A 123 13.73 13.74 -7.46
N PHE A 124 14.13 14.57 -6.50
CA PHE A 124 14.90 14.10 -5.35
C PHE A 124 14.04 13.70 -4.16
N TYR A 125 12.95 14.41 -3.90
CA TYR A 125 12.14 14.18 -2.71
C TYR A 125 10.84 13.46 -3.07
N GLY A 126 9.89 14.15 -3.71
CA GLY A 126 8.65 13.56 -4.21
C GLY A 126 8.89 12.41 -5.18
N GLY A 127 10.03 12.37 -5.88
CA GLY A 127 10.41 11.25 -6.75
C GLY A 127 11.20 10.18 -6.00
N ALA A 128 12.52 10.39 -5.89
CA ALA A 128 13.45 9.38 -5.40
C ALA A 128 13.21 8.97 -3.94
N ALA A 129 13.15 9.92 -2.99
CA ALA A 129 12.93 9.58 -1.58
C ALA A 129 11.56 8.90 -1.35
N GLN A 130 10.53 9.37 -2.06
CA GLN A 130 9.20 8.77 -2.00
C GLN A 130 9.17 7.35 -2.58
N LEU A 131 9.84 7.12 -3.72
CA LEU A 131 9.99 5.80 -4.31
C LEU A 131 10.73 4.85 -3.38
N VAL A 132 11.83 5.30 -2.77
CA VAL A 132 12.59 4.52 -1.78
C VAL A 132 11.70 4.14 -0.59
N ALA A 133 10.93 5.09 -0.04
CA ALA A 133 9.96 4.80 1.02
C ALA A 133 8.94 3.73 0.59
N GLY A 134 8.44 3.81 -0.65
CA GLY A 134 7.54 2.80 -1.21
C GLY A 134 8.18 1.41 -1.36
N MET A 135 9.45 1.33 -1.75
CA MET A 135 10.17 0.04 -1.78
C MET A 135 10.31 -0.57 -0.38
N PHE A 136 10.56 0.26 0.64
CA PHE A 136 10.59 -0.21 2.03
C PHE A 136 9.20 -0.60 2.55
N GLU A 137 8.12 0.07 2.14
CA GLU A 137 6.75 -0.38 2.47
C GLU A 137 6.47 -1.79 1.92
N LEU A 138 6.90 -2.09 0.70
CA LEU A 138 6.80 -3.44 0.14
C LEU A 138 7.65 -4.44 0.96
N ALA A 139 8.85 -4.04 1.38
CA ALA A 139 9.74 -4.88 2.19
C ALA A 139 9.15 -5.23 3.57
N VAL A 140 8.33 -4.35 4.16
CA VAL A 140 7.64 -4.60 5.45
C VAL A 140 6.26 -5.24 5.28
N GLY A 141 5.89 -5.63 4.06
CA GLY A 141 4.63 -6.33 3.77
C GLY A 141 3.40 -5.42 3.63
N ASN A 142 3.58 -4.11 3.52
CA ASN A 142 2.49 -3.17 3.28
C ASN A 142 2.32 -2.89 1.78
N THR A 143 1.55 -3.75 1.10
CA THR A 143 1.28 -3.61 -0.34
C THR A 143 0.63 -2.28 -0.69
N PHE A 144 -0.32 -1.79 0.11
CA PHE A 144 -1.00 -0.53 -0.18
C PHE A 144 -0.01 0.65 -0.15
N GLY A 145 0.75 0.78 0.95
CA GLY A 145 1.76 1.83 1.10
C GLY A 145 2.82 1.75 0.02
N GLY A 146 3.27 0.54 -0.30
CA GLY A 146 4.27 0.29 -1.33
C GLY A 146 3.83 0.71 -2.71
N VAL A 147 2.64 0.31 -3.14
CA VAL A 147 2.07 0.71 -4.42
C VAL A 147 1.81 2.22 -4.46
N ALA A 148 1.20 2.79 -3.42
CA ALA A 148 0.86 4.21 -3.40
C ALA A 148 2.10 5.10 -3.46
N LEU A 149 3.07 4.90 -2.55
CA LEU A 149 4.26 5.74 -2.47
C LEU A 149 5.17 5.59 -3.69
N SER A 150 5.35 4.37 -4.19
CA SER A 150 6.18 4.13 -5.37
C SER A 150 5.58 4.74 -6.63
N SER A 151 4.27 4.58 -6.82
CA SER A 151 3.57 5.17 -7.96
C SER A 151 3.62 6.68 -7.93
N TYR A 152 3.39 7.33 -6.78
CA TYR A 152 3.52 8.79 -6.70
C TYR A 152 4.97 9.27 -6.81
N GLY A 153 5.96 8.46 -6.41
CA GLY A 153 7.36 8.65 -6.76
C GLY A 153 7.58 8.71 -8.28
N GLY A 154 7.01 7.74 -9.00
CA GLY A 154 6.99 7.72 -10.46
C GLY A 154 6.25 8.90 -11.08
N PHE A 155 5.11 9.31 -10.52
CA PHE A 155 4.36 10.50 -10.94
C PHE A 155 5.25 11.74 -10.93
N TRP A 156 5.94 11.99 -9.82
CA TRP A 156 6.78 13.17 -9.69
C TRP A 156 7.96 13.16 -10.67
N GLY A 157 8.60 12.01 -10.85
CA GLY A 157 9.63 11.83 -11.87
C GLY A 157 9.12 12.11 -13.30
N ALA A 158 7.95 11.56 -13.64
CA ALA A 158 7.32 11.80 -14.94
C ALA A 158 6.91 13.27 -15.13
N TRP A 159 6.34 13.90 -14.10
CA TRP A 159 5.99 15.31 -14.12
C TRP A 159 7.23 16.20 -14.31
N ALA A 160 8.33 15.88 -13.62
CA ALA A 160 9.58 16.61 -13.75
C ALA A 160 10.20 16.46 -15.14
N ALA A 161 10.11 15.26 -15.75
CA ALA A 161 10.56 15.01 -17.11
C ALA A 161 9.82 15.89 -18.14
N ILE A 162 8.52 16.16 -17.94
CA ILE A 162 7.77 17.11 -18.79
C ILE A 162 8.38 18.52 -18.71
N GLN A 163 8.90 18.92 -17.55
CA GLN A 163 9.44 20.27 -17.36
C GLN A 163 10.88 20.45 -17.83
N VAL A 164 11.65 19.38 -17.95
CA VAL A 164 13.07 19.42 -18.31
C VAL A 164 13.26 19.27 -19.82
N ASP A 165 13.84 20.29 -20.43
CA ASP A 165 14.00 20.37 -21.90
C ASP A 165 14.80 19.20 -22.48
N SER A 166 15.75 18.64 -21.73
CA SER A 166 16.57 17.50 -22.16
C SER A 166 15.76 16.22 -22.42
N PHE A 167 14.56 16.07 -21.86
CA PHE A 167 13.67 14.95 -22.20
C PHE A 167 12.92 15.16 -23.52
N GLY A 168 12.96 16.37 -24.09
CA GLY A 168 12.36 16.67 -25.39
C GLY A 168 10.82 16.66 -25.44
N ILE A 169 10.13 16.44 -24.30
CA ILE A 169 8.66 16.31 -24.28
C ILE A 169 8.00 17.59 -24.76
N LYS A 170 8.32 18.75 -24.19
CA LYS A 170 7.77 20.05 -24.64
C LYS A 170 8.16 20.37 -26.09
N ALA A 171 9.39 20.02 -26.49
CA ALA A 171 9.90 20.29 -27.83
C ALA A 171 9.10 19.52 -28.91
N ALA A 172 8.62 18.31 -28.62
CA ALA A 172 7.76 17.55 -29.52
C ALA A 172 6.43 18.26 -29.86
N TYR A 173 5.97 19.18 -29.00
CA TYR A 173 4.74 19.95 -29.19
C TYR A 173 4.99 21.43 -29.54
N ALA A 174 6.20 21.80 -29.96
CA ALA A 174 6.58 23.21 -30.19
C ALA A 174 5.69 23.93 -31.22
N ASN A 175 5.15 23.18 -32.19
CA ASN A 175 4.27 23.74 -33.24
C ASN A 175 2.79 23.78 -32.83
N ASN A 176 2.42 23.12 -31.73
CA ASN A 176 1.05 23.03 -31.25
C ASN A 176 1.00 22.93 -29.72
N THR A 177 1.09 24.08 -29.05
CA THR A 177 1.09 24.13 -27.58
C THR A 177 -0.24 23.70 -26.97
N GLU A 178 -1.35 23.79 -27.72
CA GLU A 178 -2.66 23.33 -27.27
C GLU A 178 -2.69 21.80 -27.15
N GLU A 179 -2.07 21.09 -28.09
CA GLU A 179 -1.93 19.63 -28.03
C GLU A 179 -1.11 19.17 -26.83
N LEU A 180 -0.09 19.93 -26.41
CA LEU A 180 0.63 19.67 -25.16
C LEU A 180 -0.30 19.73 -23.95
N HIS A 181 -1.16 20.75 -23.87
CA HIS A 181 -2.14 20.86 -22.78
C HIS A 181 -3.09 19.66 -22.77
N TYR A 182 -3.59 19.23 -23.93
CA TYR A 182 -4.43 18.04 -24.02
C TYR A 182 -3.69 16.77 -23.59
N ALA A 183 -2.43 16.60 -23.98
CA ALA A 183 -1.61 15.48 -23.55
C ALA A 183 -1.38 15.46 -22.03
N VAL A 184 -1.09 16.62 -21.42
CA VAL A 184 -0.96 16.75 -19.96
C VAL A 184 -2.28 16.49 -19.25
N GLY A 185 -3.40 16.98 -19.80
CA GLY A 185 -4.74 16.70 -19.28
C GLY A 185 -5.04 15.20 -19.27
N ILE A 186 -4.76 14.48 -20.36
CA ILE A 186 -4.92 13.01 -20.45
C ILE A 186 -4.04 12.30 -19.43
N PHE A 187 -2.78 12.72 -19.29
CA PHE A 187 -1.86 12.21 -18.27
C PHE A 187 -2.45 12.36 -16.85
N LEU A 188 -2.99 13.52 -16.52
CA LEU A 188 -3.62 13.80 -15.21
C LEU A 188 -4.92 13.02 -15.00
N ILE A 189 -5.72 12.75 -16.04
CA ILE A 189 -6.89 11.86 -15.94
C ILE A 189 -6.48 10.44 -15.57
N GLY A 190 -5.39 9.92 -16.13
CA GLY A 190 -4.85 8.61 -15.74
C GLY A 190 -4.52 8.56 -14.24
N TRP A 191 -3.88 9.61 -13.72
CA TRP A 191 -3.57 9.74 -12.29
C TRP A 191 -4.80 9.94 -11.41
N PHE A 192 -5.82 10.64 -11.91
CA PHE A 192 -7.11 10.73 -11.24
C PHE A 192 -7.75 9.36 -11.08
N ILE A 193 -7.83 8.56 -12.15
CA ILE A 193 -8.42 7.21 -12.11
C ILE A 193 -7.67 6.34 -11.09
N PHE A 194 -6.34 6.29 -11.18
CA PHE A 194 -5.51 5.54 -10.24
C PHE A 194 -5.75 5.97 -8.78
N THR A 195 -5.73 7.29 -8.52
CA THR A 195 -5.93 7.85 -7.18
C THR A 195 -7.33 7.57 -6.65
N PHE A 196 -8.35 7.64 -7.51
CA PHE A 196 -9.72 7.35 -7.15
C PHE A 196 -9.88 5.88 -6.73
N PHE A 197 -9.24 4.94 -7.43
CA PHE A 197 -9.21 3.54 -7.00
C PHE A 197 -8.52 3.37 -5.65
N LEU A 198 -7.37 4.02 -5.42
CA LEU A 198 -6.71 3.99 -4.11
C LEU A 198 -7.60 4.59 -3.01
N MET A 199 -8.31 5.68 -3.29
CA MET A 199 -9.27 6.28 -2.36
C MET A 199 -10.32 5.25 -1.91
N LEU A 200 -10.90 4.48 -2.84
CA LEU A 200 -11.87 3.44 -2.50
C LEU A 200 -11.29 2.35 -1.59
N LEU A 201 -10.00 2.04 -1.73
CA LEU A 201 -9.31 1.08 -0.85
C LEU A 201 -9.05 1.64 0.57
N THR A 202 -9.19 2.95 0.77
CA THR A 202 -8.97 3.59 2.08
C THR A 202 -10.25 3.79 2.91
N VAL A 203 -11.43 3.35 2.44
CA VAL A 203 -12.70 3.57 3.17
C VAL A 203 -12.79 2.86 4.52
N LYS A 204 -11.95 1.85 4.76
CA LYS A 204 -11.81 1.13 6.06
C LYS A 204 -10.65 1.66 6.92
N SER A 205 -10.00 2.74 6.49
CA SER A 205 -8.83 3.30 7.17
C SER A 205 -9.23 4.41 8.16
N THR A 206 -8.32 5.34 8.43
CA THR A 206 -8.58 6.52 9.25
C THR A 206 -9.15 7.65 8.38
N VAL A 207 -9.92 8.55 8.98
CA VAL A 207 -10.45 9.74 8.29
C VAL A 207 -9.33 10.53 7.62
N ALA A 208 -8.23 10.78 8.35
CA ALA A 208 -7.12 11.54 7.82
C ALA A 208 -6.43 10.84 6.64
N PHE A 209 -6.34 9.51 6.64
CA PHE A 209 -5.73 8.76 5.54
C PHE A 209 -6.60 8.77 4.29
N PHE A 210 -7.91 8.55 4.46
CA PHE A 210 -8.89 8.66 3.38
C PHE A 210 -8.90 10.07 2.74
N LEU A 211 -8.83 11.12 3.57
CA LEU A 211 -8.87 12.50 3.10
C LEU A 211 -7.69 12.86 2.18
N ILE A 212 -6.51 12.23 2.32
CA ILE A 212 -5.39 12.42 1.38
C ILE A 212 -5.85 12.08 -0.04
N PHE A 213 -6.34 10.85 -0.23
CA PHE A 213 -6.72 10.36 -1.56
C PHE A 213 -7.98 11.03 -2.09
N PHE A 214 -8.92 11.40 -1.21
CA PHE A 214 -10.11 12.15 -1.59
C PHE A 214 -9.77 13.52 -2.19
N PHE A 215 -9.00 14.34 -1.47
CA PHE A 215 -8.61 15.66 -1.96
C PHE A 215 -7.61 15.57 -3.12
N LEU A 216 -6.73 14.56 -3.14
CA LEU A 216 -5.83 14.34 -4.27
C LEU A 216 -6.58 13.95 -5.54
N SER A 217 -7.64 13.14 -5.44
CA SER A 217 -8.51 12.81 -6.58
C SER A 217 -9.13 14.07 -7.16
N ILE A 218 -9.70 14.94 -6.31
CA ILE A 218 -10.26 16.23 -6.76
C ILE A 218 -9.18 17.10 -7.38
N THR A 219 -7.97 17.13 -6.80
CA THR A 219 -6.82 17.88 -7.33
C THR A 219 -6.48 17.46 -8.76
N PHE A 220 -6.28 16.16 -9.00
CA PHE A 220 -5.96 15.66 -10.34
C PHE A 220 -7.07 15.94 -11.35
N LEU A 221 -8.33 15.74 -10.94
CA LEU A 221 -9.48 16.01 -11.80
C LEU A 221 -9.56 17.48 -12.21
N LEU A 222 -9.43 18.40 -11.25
CA LEU A 222 -9.48 19.84 -11.54
C LEU A 222 -8.29 20.30 -12.38
N LEU A 223 -7.08 19.81 -12.11
CA LEU A 223 -5.91 20.14 -12.92
C LEU A 223 -6.08 19.64 -14.36
N ALA A 224 -6.57 18.41 -14.57
CA ALA A 224 -6.86 17.88 -15.89
C ALA A 224 -7.90 18.72 -16.65
N ILE A 225 -9.02 19.08 -15.99
CA ILE A 225 -10.04 19.97 -16.58
C ILE A 225 -9.43 21.33 -16.92
N SER A 226 -8.52 21.85 -16.08
CA SER A 226 -7.87 23.12 -16.33
C SER A 226 -6.96 23.09 -17.57
N ASP A 227 -6.25 21.99 -17.81
CA ASP A 227 -5.45 21.80 -19.02
C ASP A 227 -6.33 21.64 -20.27
N PHE A 228 -7.46 20.93 -20.19
CA PHE A 228 -8.40 20.84 -21.32
C PHE A 228 -9.11 22.14 -21.65
N THR A 229 -9.37 23.00 -20.66
CA THR A 229 -10.18 24.21 -20.85
C THR A 229 -9.37 25.50 -20.91
N GLY A 230 -8.08 25.45 -20.54
CA GLY A 230 -7.23 26.64 -20.37
C GLY A 230 -7.67 27.59 -19.24
N LYS A 231 -8.65 27.21 -18.41
CA LYS A 231 -9.25 28.12 -17.41
C LYS A 231 -8.40 28.18 -16.14
N VAL A 232 -7.74 29.33 -15.95
CA VAL A 232 -6.91 29.62 -14.76
C VAL A 232 -7.68 29.47 -13.45
N ALA A 233 -8.97 29.85 -13.40
CA ALA A 233 -9.78 29.71 -12.19
C ALA A 233 -9.90 28.25 -11.71
N ILE A 234 -10.00 27.30 -12.66
CA ILE A 234 -10.08 25.86 -12.36
C ILE A 234 -8.71 25.35 -11.90
N LYS A 235 -7.62 25.82 -12.53
CA LYS A 235 -6.25 25.50 -12.09
C LYS A 235 -6.00 25.95 -10.65
N LYS A 236 -6.43 27.17 -10.30
CA LYS A 236 -6.33 27.69 -8.93
C LYS A 236 -7.14 26.88 -7.94
N ALA A 237 -8.36 26.46 -8.31
CA ALA A 237 -9.16 25.56 -7.49
C ALA A 237 -8.45 24.22 -7.25
N GLY A 238 -7.88 23.61 -8.30
CA GLY A 238 -7.05 22.41 -8.18
C GLY A 238 -5.85 22.63 -7.26
N GLY A 239 -5.18 23.78 -7.36
CA GLY A 239 -4.11 24.19 -6.45
C GLY A 239 -4.55 24.22 -4.98
N VAL A 240 -5.71 24.80 -4.68
CA VAL A 240 -6.25 24.84 -3.30
C VAL A 240 -6.51 23.44 -2.74
N PHE A 241 -7.12 22.55 -3.53
CA PHE A 241 -7.31 21.16 -3.10
C PHE A 241 -5.99 20.41 -2.90
N GLY A 242 -4.98 20.70 -3.73
CA GLY A 242 -3.65 20.12 -3.54
C GLY A 242 -2.94 20.65 -2.29
N LEU A 243 -3.14 21.92 -1.92
CA LEU A 243 -2.66 22.46 -0.64
C LEU A 243 -3.28 21.71 0.55
N ILE A 244 -4.61 21.54 0.54
CA ILE A 244 -5.31 20.79 1.59
C ILE A 244 -4.76 19.37 1.67
N THR A 245 -4.59 18.71 0.51
CA THR A 245 -3.99 17.38 0.41
C THR A 245 -2.60 17.33 1.08
N ALA A 246 -1.73 18.29 0.80
CA ALA A 246 -0.39 18.35 1.38
C ALA A 246 -0.42 18.47 2.90
N PHE A 247 -1.27 19.34 3.46
CA PHE A 247 -1.42 19.46 4.91
C PHE A 247 -1.95 18.19 5.56
N VAL A 248 -2.93 17.52 4.94
CA VAL A 248 -3.44 16.24 5.44
C VAL A 248 -2.37 15.15 5.35
N ALA A 249 -1.54 15.13 4.30
CA ALA A 249 -0.43 14.19 4.19
C ALA A 249 0.64 14.42 5.27
N TRP A 250 1.02 15.67 5.54
CA TRP A 250 1.91 15.99 6.67
C TRP A 250 1.30 15.64 8.03
N TYR A 251 -0.01 15.81 8.21
CA TYR A 251 -0.69 15.37 9.41
C TYR A 251 -0.55 13.85 9.63
N ASN A 252 -0.72 13.05 8.58
CA ASN A 252 -0.52 11.60 8.64
C ASN A 252 0.96 11.24 8.85
N ALA A 253 1.89 11.96 8.21
CA ALA A 253 3.32 11.77 8.43
C ALA A 253 3.71 12.05 9.88
N TYR A 254 3.23 13.17 10.44
CA TYR A 254 3.42 13.53 11.85
C TYR A 254 2.85 12.45 12.77
N ALA A 255 1.64 11.97 12.51
CA ALA A 255 1.04 10.89 13.29
C ALA A 255 1.88 9.59 13.26
N GLY A 256 2.62 9.34 12.18
CA GLY A 256 3.49 8.16 12.06
C GLY A 256 4.88 8.30 12.68
N ILE A 257 5.35 9.51 12.99
CA ILE A 257 6.66 9.75 13.65
C ILE A 257 6.55 10.25 15.09
N ALA A 258 5.43 10.86 15.46
CA ALA A 258 5.22 11.40 16.81
C ALA A 258 5.04 10.28 17.82
N ASN A 259 5.89 10.26 18.84
CA ASN A 259 5.83 9.36 19.98
C ASN A 259 6.05 10.13 21.28
N PRO A 260 5.75 9.56 22.45
CA PRO A 260 5.91 10.24 23.74
C PRO A 260 7.35 10.70 24.04
N GLN A 261 8.36 10.13 23.37
CA GLN A 261 9.76 10.48 23.55
C GLN A 261 10.18 11.73 22.76
N ASN A 262 9.55 11.99 21.60
CA ASN A 262 9.91 13.09 20.71
C ASN A 262 8.83 14.18 20.58
N SER A 263 7.62 13.95 21.08
CA SER A 263 6.51 14.87 20.96
C SER A 263 5.63 14.93 22.21
N TYR A 264 5.27 16.15 22.61
CA TYR A 264 4.23 16.39 23.62
C TYR A 264 2.81 16.11 23.10
N ILE A 265 2.63 16.08 21.77
CA ILE A 265 1.34 15.90 21.11
C ILE A 265 1.41 14.63 20.26
N THR A 266 0.66 13.60 20.65
CA THR A 266 0.48 12.39 19.85
C THR A 266 -0.89 12.43 19.18
N VAL A 267 -0.93 12.16 17.87
CA VAL A 267 -2.17 12.18 17.11
C VAL A 267 -2.92 10.86 17.30
N LYS A 268 -4.17 10.95 17.77
CA LYS A 268 -5.07 9.80 17.79
C LYS A 268 -5.82 9.71 16.47
N ALA A 269 -5.60 8.63 15.73
CA ALA A 269 -6.34 8.35 14.51
C ALA A 269 -7.85 8.17 14.78
N ILE A 270 -8.68 8.87 14.01
CA ILE A 270 -10.14 8.66 14.00
C ILE A 270 -10.44 7.63 12.91
N PRO A 271 -10.88 6.41 13.24
CA PRO A 271 -11.22 5.41 12.24
C PRO A 271 -12.52 5.78 11.51
N LEU A 272 -12.62 5.44 10.22
CA LEU A 272 -13.88 5.52 9.49
C LEU A 272 -14.88 4.46 10.03
N PRO A 273 -16.20 4.65 9.82
CA PRO A 273 -17.20 3.69 10.23
C PRO A 273 -16.95 2.32 9.61
N ASP A 274 -16.77 1.30 10.45
CA ASP A 274 -16.70 -0.07 9.99
C ASP A 274 -18.12 -0.61 9.78
N LEU A 275 -18.50 -0.83 8.52
CA LEU A 275 -19.81 -1.36 8.14
C LEU A 275 -19.95 -2.86 8.48
N GLN A 276 -18.84 -3.54 8.79
CA GLN A 276 -18.78 -4.96 9.09
C GLN A 276 -18.76 -5.27 10.58
N ASP A 277 -18.53 -4.29 11.46
CA ASP A 277 -18.57 -4.47 12.91
C ASP A 277 -20.03 -4.49 13.42
N PRO A 278 -20.56 -5.66 13.84
CA PRO A 278 -21.92 -5.76 14.33
C PRO A 278 -22.13 -5.05 15.69
N THR A 279 -21.07 -4.75 16.44
CA THR A 279 -21.15 -4.12 17.76
C THR A 279 -21.37 -2.61 17.70
N ARG A 280 -21.09 -1.98 16.54
CA ARG A 280 -21.28 -0.55 16.29
C ARG A 280 -22.61 -0.17 15.63
N LYS A 281 -23.41 -1.16 15.18
CA LYS A 281 -24.73 -0.91 14.57
C LYS A 281 -25.83 -0.51 15.56
N ASN A 282 -25.60 -0.65 16.87
CA ASN A 282 -26.60 -0.47 17.92
C ASN A 282 -26.27 0.64 18.94
N LYS A 283 -25.52 1.67 18.55
CA LYS A 283 -25.36 2.92 19.32
C LYS A 283 -25.77 4.10 18.45
#